data_AF-A0A926J919-F1
#
_entry.id   AF-A0A926J919-F1
#
_cell.length_a   1.000
_cell.length_b   1.000
_cell.length_c   1.000
_cell.angle_alpha   90.00
_cell.angle_beta   90.00
_cell.angle_gamma   90.00
#
_symmetry.space_group_name_H-M   'P 1'
#
loop_
_entity.id
_entity.type
_entity.pdbx_description
1 polymer ?
#
loop_
_entity_poly.entity_id
_entity_poly.type
_entity_poly.pdbx_seq_one_letter_code
_entity_poly.pdbx_strand_id
1 'polypeptide(L)'
;MAKIKGKGRRPDAGSTPGEVRIDLHRAFIFPNRMRDQRRSHGYPKLLRLAAAIPEIPYIRLSKIERGEVVARPDEIRRIAAMLGIAPADLLLDIDAPGFDIAAWAQPFEDGSAPDLAEERFAVLLGAALRARRATDSALTIATVEREYSLPPVNLSRIENAQKPFARWNAATQSALYALFGVSSEAGLRHVVEERHHAGALDAFIANVSDPAARHARSRGRIAELAAALEAPATPPSPAQRATPAAIGSVRLIGVRGAPLPNGLIADTLTSETVEAPHVAGPRAFGLKVGRATLGGGLPSQATVIADPDRLPVPGGLAALREETGWRLLSVGSDRAGRMIGYSVNPDLEVALDDCDPALLAAIVSAIFV
;
A
#
# COMPACT_ATOMS: atom_id res chain seq x y z
N MET A 1 38.58 53.06 -4.51
CA MET A 1 38.26 51.61 -4.55
C MET A 1 36.98 51.39 -3.75
N ALA A 2 35.91 50.98 -4.43
CA ALA A 2 34.53 51.13 -3.98
C ALA A 2 33.95 49.87 -3.30
N LYS A 3 33.10 50.10 -2.30
CA LYS A 3 32.26 49.15 -1.56
C LYS A 3 31.23 48.47 -2.47
N ILE A 4 30.91 47.19 -2.23
CA ILE A 4 29.62 46.61 -2.62
C ILE A 4 28.91 46.03 -1.39
N LYS A 5 27.80 46.68 -1.04
CA LYS A 5 26.77 46.29 -0.06
C LYS A 5 25.91 45.16 -0.64
N GLY A 6 25.35 44.35 0.26
CA GLY A 6 24.58 43.14 -0.05
C GLY A 6 23.30 43.32 -0.85
N LYS A 7 22.76 42.19 -1.29
CA LYS A 7 21.34 42.03 -1.63
C LYS A 7 20.80 40.82 -0.88
N GLY A 8 19.82 41.09 -0.04
CA GLY A 8 19.13 40.11 0.78
C GLY A 8 18.44 39.04 -0.03
N ARG A 9 18.30 37.89 0.61
CA ARG A 9 17.37 36.82 0.30
C ARG A 9 15.98 37.45 0.18
N ARG A 10 15.45 37.52 -1.04
CA ARG A 10 14.04 37.82 -1.25
C ARG A 10 13.24 36.65 -0.65
N PRO A 11 12.20 36.89 0.15
CA PRO A 11 11.15 35.89 0.32
C PRO A 11 10.50 35.71 -1.05
N ASP A 12 10.41 34.48 -1.55
CA ASP A 12 9.68 34.21 -2.78
C ASP A 12 8.22 34.64 -2.56
N ALA A 13 7.90 35.75 -3.22
CA ALA A 13 6.59 36.33 -3.33
C ALA A 13 5.69 35.39 -4.14
N GLY A 14 4.39 35.51 -3.87
CA GLY A 14 3.33 34.63 -4.38
C GLY A 14 3.45 34.25 -5.85
N SER A 15 3.14 32.99 -6.12
CA SER A 15 2.88 32.43 -7.44
C SER A 15 2.02 33.38 -8.28
N THR A 16 2.49 33.70 -9.48
CA THR A 16 1.70 34.40 -10.50
C THR A 16 0.44 33.59 -10.80
N PRO A 17 -0.76 34.19 -10.85
CA PRO A 17 -1.98 33.48 -11.25
C PRO A 17 -1.77 32.75 -12.59
N GLY A 18 -2.07 31.45 -12.64
CA GLY A 18 -1.93 30.61 -13.84
C GLY A 18 -0.59 29.90 -14.08
N GLU A 19 0.42 30.04 -13.20
CA GLU A 19 1.66 29.26 -13.32
C GLU A 19 1.55 27.90 -12.61
N VAL A 20 1.66 26.80 -13.36
CA VAL A 20 1.63 25.44 -12.81
C VAL A 20 3.02 25.04 -12.34
N ARG A 21 3.30 25.22 -11.05
CA ARG A 21 4.55 24.72 -10.45
C ARG A 21 4.52 23.18 -10.34
N ILE A 22 5.54 22.51 -10.86
CA ILE A 22 5.65 21.05 -10.83
C ILE A 22 6.63 20.62 -9.74
N ASP A 23 6.13 19.89 -8.75
CA ASP A 23 6.94 19.16 -7.77
C ASP A 23 7.14 17.72 -8.25
N LEU A 24 8.29 17.45 -8.84
CA LEU A 24 8.67 16.10 -9.31
C LEU A 24 8.77 15.10 -8.15
N HIS A 25 8.96 15.59 -6.92
CA HIS A 25 9.15 14.78 -5.72
C HIS A 25 7.87 14.65 -4.88
N ARG A 26 6.71 15.03 -5.42
CA ARG A 26 5.41 15.06 -4.70
C ARG A 26 4.98 13.71 -4.12
N ALA A 27 5.45 12.60 -4.69
CA ALA A 27 5.17 11.25 -4.19
C ALA A 27 5.94 10.92 -2.88
N PHE A 28 7.04 11.61 -2.60
CA PHE A 28 7.89 11.38 -1.44
C PHE A 28 7.44 12.20 -0.25
N ILE A 29 6.50 11.65 0.53
CA ILE A 29 5.88 12.33 1.67
C ILE A 29 6.63 12.09 2.99
N PHE A 30 7.51 11.08 3.05
CA PHE A 30 8.26 10.69 4.24
C PHE A 30 9.72 10.31 3.93
N PRO A 31 10.59 11.28 3.59
CA PRO A 31 12.03 11.02 3.52
C PRO A 31 12.57 10.48 4.84
N ASN A 32 13.43 9.45 4.77
CA ASN A 32 13.91 8.71 5.93
C ASN A 32 15.30 8.10 5.66
N ARG A 33 15.90 7.52 6.70
CA ARG A 33 17.23 6.88 6.66
C ARG A 33 17.18 5.37 6.51
N MET A 34 16.01 4.79 6.26
CA MET A 34 15.83 3.33 6.31
C MET A 34 16.76 2.60 5.34
N ARG A 35 16.89 3.06 4.09
CA ARG A 35 17.76 2.43 3.09
C ARG A 35 19.22 2.39 3.54
N ASP A 36 19.71 3.52 4.04
CA ASP A 36 21.11 3.68 4.44
C ASP A 36 21.41 2.87 5.70
N GLN A 37 20.54 2.95 6.71
CA GLN A 37 20.66 2.16 7.94
C GLN A 37 20.57 0.66 7.66
N ARG A 38 19.64 0.25 6.81
CA ARG A 38 19.51 -1.15 6.41
C ARG A 38 20.79 -1.67 5.75
N ARG A 39 21.38 -0.89 4.84
CA ARG A 39 22.62 -1.28 4.14
C ARG A 39 23.83 -1.33 5.06
N SER A 40 23.98 -0.36 5.96
CA SER A 40 25.10 -0.34 6.92
C SER A 40 25.02 -1.48 7.94
N HIS A 41 23.81 -1.97 8.25
CA HIS A 41 23.58 -3.05 9.20
C HIS A 41 23.40 -4.43 8.53
N GLY A 42 24.05 -4.66 7.39
CA GLY A 42 24.18 -6.00 6.81
C GLY A 42 22.98 -6.50 5.98
N TYR A 43 22.00 -5.65 5.69
CA TYR A 43 20.86 -5.98 4.83
C TYR A 43 21.00 -5.26 3.47
N PRO A 44 21.79 -5.75 2.50
CA PRO A 44 21.99 -5.04 1.22
C PRO A 44 20.70 -4.91 0.39
N LYS A 45 19.79 -5.89 0.50
CA LYS A 45 18.50 -5.93 -0.18
C LYS A 45 17.35 -5.87 0.82
N LEU A 46 16.30 -5.11 0.47
CA LEU A 46 15.13 -4.93 1.32
C LEU A 46 14.42 -6.26 1.62
N LEU A 47 14.39 -7.18 0.67
CA LEU A 47 13.75 -8.49 0.83
C LEU A 47 14.29 -9.27 2.03
N ARG A 48 15.60 -9.17 2.32
CA ARG A 48 16.20 -9.82 3.49
C ARG A 48 15.73 -9.22 4.81
N LEU A 49 15.54 -7.90 4.85
CA LEU A 49 14.98 -7.23 6.04
C LEU A 49 13.51 -7.61 6.21
N ALA A 50 12.74 -7.67 5.12
CA ALA A 50 11.33 -8.07 5.16
C ALA A 50 11.16 -9.50 5.70
N ALA A 51 12.04 -10.43 5.32
CA ALA A 51 12.02 -11.79 5.86
C ALA A 51 12.31 -11.84 7.37
N ALA A 52 13.07 -10.88 7.90
CA ALA A 52 13.38 -10.79 9.32
C ALA A 52 12.30 -10.08 10.15
N ILE A 53 11.40 -9.32 9.50
CA ILE A 53 10.30 -8.59 10.14
C ILE A 53 8.97 -9.00 9.48
N PRO A 54 8.49 -10.25 9.69
CA PRO A 54 7.31 -10.77 9.00
C PRO A 54 6.03 -9.99 9.31
N GLU A 55 5.99 -9.23 10.40
CA GLU A 55 4.83 -8.42 10.79
C GLU A 55 4.64 -7.17 9.91
N ILE A 56 5.64 -6.78 9.12
CA ILE A 56 5.52 -5.68 8.15
C ILE A 56 5.60 -6.27 6.75
N PRO A 57 4.49 -6.27 5.98
CA PRO A 57 4.49 -6.81 4.62
C PRO A 57 5.55 -6.15 3.73
N TYR A 58 6.20 -6.93 2.86
CA TYR A 58 7.25 -6.42 1.96
C TYR A 58 6.83 -5.16 1.18
N ILE A 59 5.60 -5.13 0.65
CA ILE A 59 5.08 -3.98 -0.10
C ILE A 59 4.99 -2.74 0.79
N ARG A 60 4.56 -2.91 2.05
CA ARG A 60 4.49 -1.83 3.04
C ARG A 60 5.88 -1.33 3.37
N LEU A 61 6.80 -2.24 3.63
CA LEU A 61 8.20 -1.96 3.94
C LEU A 61 8.91 -1.23 2.78
N SER A 62 8.63 -1.62 1.54
CA SER A 62 9.15 -0.97 0.33
C SER A 62 8.63 0.45 0.15
N LYS A 63 7.36 0.70 0.46
CA LYS A 63 6.80 2.06 0.43
C LYS A 63 7.36 2.94 1.53
N ILE A 64 7.60 2.39 2.73
CA ILE A 64 8.24 3.11 3.83
C ILE A 64 9.66 3.50 3.42
N GLU A 65 10.48 2.55 2.93
CA GLU A 65 11.86 2.84 2.50
C GLU A 65 11.90 3.91 1.42
N ARG A 66 11.00 3.85 0.44
CA ARG A 66 10.89 4.83 -0.65
C ARG A 66 10.24 6.14 -0.22
N GLY A 67 9.81 6.28 1.03
CA GLY A 67 9.17 7.48 1.57
C GLY A 67 7.82 7.84 0.95
N GLU A 68 7.16 6.89 0.28
CA GLU A 68 5.84 7.09 -0.33
C GLU A 68 4.70 7.08 0.69
N VAL A 69 5.01 6.62 1.91
CA VAL A 69 4.06 6.47 3.01
C VAL A 69 4.76 6.83 4.31
N VAL A 70 4.01 7.47 5.22
CA VAL A 70 4.47 7.68 6.59
C VAL A 70 4.41 6.35 7.34
N ALA A 71 5.50 5.98 7.99
CA ALA A 71 5.55 4.80 8.86
C ALA A 71 4.82 5.06 10.18
N ARG A 72 4.23 4.02 10.75
CA ARG A 72 3.65 4.06 12.09
C ARG A 72 4.76 3.97 13.14
N PRO A 73 4.57 4.49 14.36
CA PRO A 73 5.57 4.38 15.42
C PRO A 73 6.00 2.94 15.74
N ASP A 74 5.07 1.98 15.70
CA ASP A 74 5.39 0.56 15.92
C ASP A 74 6.20 -0.05 14.76
N GLU A 75 5.92 0.34 13.51
CA GLU A 75 6.69 -0.08 12.34
C GLU A 75 8.14 0.41 12.46
N ILE A 76 8.35 1.68 12.83
CA ILE A 76 9.69 2.25 13.04
C ILE A 76 10.43 1.53 14.16
N ARG A 77 9.77 1.28 15.31
CA ARG A 77 10.38 0.56 16.43
C ARG A 77 10.80 -0.87 16.03
N ARG A 78 9.98 -1.59 15.27
CA ARG A 78 10.30 -2.95 14.79
C ARG A 78 11.48 -2.95 13.82
N ILE A 79 11.50 -2.01 12.88
CA ILE A 79 12.61 -1.85 11.93
C ILE A 79 13.89 -1.53 12.70
N ALA A 80 13.85 -0.57 13.63
CA ALA A 80 15.01 -0.18 14.42
C ALA A 80 15.53 -1.33 15.30
N ALA A 81 14.62 -2.06 15.96
CA ALA A 81 14.97 -3.23 16.76
C ALA A 81 15.66 -4.32 15.93
N MET A 82 15.16 -4.60 14.72
CA MET A 82 15.80 -5.57 13.81
C MET A 82 17.19 -5.12 13.34
N LEU A 83 17.38 -3.82 13.16
CA LEU A 83 18.67 -3.26 12.76
C LEU A 83 19.62 -3.03 13.95
N GLY A 84 19.15 -3.15 15.19
CA GLY A 84 19.94 -2.89 16.39
C GLY A 84 20.27 -1.41 16.63
N ILE A 85 19.39 -0.50 16.20
CA ILE A 85 19.58 0.97 16.30
C ILE A 85 18.46 1.64 17.09
N ALA A 86 18.62 2.93 17.44
CA ALA A 86 17.54 3.68 18.05
C ALA A 86 16.45 4.00 17.00
N PRO A 87 15.15 4.01 17.37
CA PRO A 87 14.06 4.37 16.45
C PRO A 87 14.24 5.73 15.76
N ALA A 88 14.81 6.71 16.47
CA ALA A 88 15.09 8.04 15.94
C ALA A 88 16.14 8.02 14.80
N ASP A 89 17.04 7.03 14.75
CA ASP A 89 18.08 6.91 13.73
C ASP A 89 17.54 6.58 12.34
N LEU A 90 16.28 6.14 12.26
CA LEU A 90 15.55 5.93 11.01
C LEU A 90 14.91 7.21 10.47
N LEU A 91 14.73 8.23 11.32
CA LEU A 91 14.18 9.51 10.91
C LEU A 91 15.26 10.36 10.24
N LEU A 92 14.83 11.23 9.33
CA LEU A 92 15.70 12.13 8.60
C LEU A 92 15.29 13.58 8.93
N ASP A 93 16.27 14.41 9.26
CA ASP A 93 16.07 15.86 9.38
C ASP A 93 16.05 16.48 7.98
N ILE A 94 14.85 16.79 7.50
CA ILE A 94 14.62 17.39 6.17
C ILE A 94 14.88 18.90 6.15
N ASP A 95 15.12 19.53 7.32
CA ASP A 95 15.45 20.95 7.44
C ASP A 95 16.96 21.17 7.58
N ALA A 96 17.74 20.10 7.71
CA ALA A 96 19.19 20.16 7.74
C ALA A 96 19.72 20.93 6.50
N PRO A 97 20.66 21.88 6.65
CA PRO A 97 21.13 22.72 5.54
C PRO A 97 21.70 21.97 4.33
N GLY A 98 22.10 20.70 4.50
CA GLY A 98 22.62 19.83 3.44
C GLY A 98 21.62 18.82 2.88
N PHE A 99 20.37 18.83 3.33
CA PHE A 99 19.36 17.92 2.78
C PHE A 99 18.89 18.40 1.41
N ASP A 100 19.02 17.51 0.41
CA ASP A 100 18.45 17.68 -0.91
C ASP A 100 17.55 16.48 -1.22
N ILE A 101 16.27 16.76 -1.47
CA ILE A 101 15.30 15.72 -1.79
C ILE A 101 15.58 15.05 -3.13
N ALA A 102 16.13 15.76 -4.11
CA ALA A 102 16.47 15.18 -5.41
C ALA A 102 17.59 14.15 -5.24
N ALA A 103 18.66 14.52 -4.52
CA ALA A 103 19.74 13.60 -4.18
C ALA A 103 19.25 12.40 -3.36
N TRP A 104 18.34 12.61 -2.41
CA TRP A 104 17.75 11.52 -1.62
C TRP A 104 16.85 10.58 -2.45
N ALA A 105 16.09 11.13 -3.40
CA ALA A 105 15.14 10.38 -4.23
C ALA A 105 15.80 9.60 -5.37
N GLN A 106 16.95 10.08 -5.87
CA GLN A 106 17.70 9.52 -7.00
C GLN A 106 17.81 7.98 -7.01
N PRO A 107 18.05 7.27 -5.89
CA PRO A 107 18.17 5.81 -5.91
C PRO A 107 16.84 5.05 -6.14
N PHE A 108 15.71 5.74 -6.19
CA PHE A 108 14.37 5.21 -6.39
C PHE A 108 13.76 5.60 -7.74
N GLU A 109 14.43 6.47 -8.50
CA GLU A 109 13.98 6.92 -9.80
C GLU A 109 14.35 5.90 -10.90
N ASP A 110 13.51 5.78 -11.92
CA ASP A 110 13.68 4.82 -13.02
C ASP A 110 14.79 5.24 -14.03
N GLY A 111 15.52 6.33 -13.75
CA GLY A 111 16.66 6.82 -14.54
C GLY A 111 16.31 7.59 -15.83
N SER A 112 15.05 7.55 -16.27
CA SER A 112 14.55 8.34 -17.39
C SER A 112 14.25 9.78 -16.98
N ALA A 113 14.61 10.74 -17.83
CA ALA A 113 14.22 12.13 -17.61
C ALA A 113 12.68 12.26 -17.61
N PRO A 114 12.08 12.99 -16.66
CA PRO A 114 10.64 13.17 -16.61
C PRO A 114 10.15 14.01 -17.78
N ASP A 115 9.07 13.58 -18.41
CA ASP A 115 8.36 14.39 -19.40
C ASP A 115 7.55 15.48 -18.67
N LEU A 116 8.07 16.72 -18.69
CA LEU A 116 7.47 17.84 -17.99
C LEU A 116 6.06 18.19 -18.48
N ALA A 117 5.73 17.91 -19.75
CA ALA A 117 4.39 18.15 -20.28
C ALA A 117 3.38 17.15 -19.68
N GLU A 118 3.79 15.88 -19.57
CA GLU A 118 2.98 14.85 -18.93
C GLU A 118 2.84 15.05 -17.43
N GLU A 119 3.91 15.48 -16.76
CA GLU A 119 3.90 15.84 -15.34
C GLU A 119 2.96 17.02 -15.08
N ARG A 120 3.03 18.07 -15.92
CA ARG A 120 2.12 19.22 -15.88
C ARG A 120 0.67 18.78 -16.02
N PHE A 121 0.39 17.93 -17.01
CA PHE A 121 -0.97 17.45 -17.24
C PHE A 121 -1.48 16.61 -16.06
N ALA A 122 -0.65 15.76 -15.46
CA ALA A 122 -1.04 14.99 -14.28
C ALA A 122 -1.43 15.90 -13.10
N VAL A 123 -0.68 16.99 -12.87
CA VAL A 123 -1.01 18.00 -11.83
C VAL A 123 -2.34 18.68 -12.12
N LEU A 124 -2.54 19.15 -13.35
CA LEU A 124 -3.79 19.80 -13.75
C LEU A 124 -4.99 18.86 -13.68
N LEU A 125 -4.83 17.61 -14.11
CA LEU A 125 -5.87 16.58 -14.01
C LEU A 125 -6.24 16.30 -12.55
N GLY A 126 -5.25 16.17 -11.67
CA GLY A 126 -5.48 16.00 -10.24
C GLY A 126 -6.22 17.19 -9.63
N ALA A 127 -5.83 18.41 -9.99
CA ALA A 127 -6.50 19.64 -9.57
C ALA A 127 -7.94 19.72 -10.11
N ALA A 128 -8.17 19.38 -11.38
CA ALA A 128 -9.47 19.38 -12.01
C ALA A 128 -10.43 18.36 -11.39
N LEU A 129 -9.94 17.19 -11.03
CA LEU A 129 -10.74 16.15 -10.37
C LEU A 129 -11.14 16.58 -8.94
N ARG A 130 -10.21 17.19 -8.19
CA ARG A 130 -10.52 17.78 -6.88
C ARG A 130 -11.52 18.92 -6.99
N ALA A 131 -11.34 19.82 -7.96
CA ALA A 131 -12.24 20.92 -8.21
C ALA A 131 -13.66 20.41 -8.51
N ARG A 132 -13.78 19.42 -9.42
CA ARG A 132 -15.06 18.80 -9.76
C ARG A 132 -15.75 18.21 -8.53
N ARG A 133 -15.02 17.48 -7.69
CA ARG A 133 -15.55 16.88 -6.46
C ARG A 133 -15.89 17.90 -5.37
N ALA A 134 -15.19 19.02 -5.33
CA ALA A 134 -15.50 20.11 -4.40
C ALA A 134 -16.76 20.87 -4.82
N THR A 135 -17.02 20.99 -6.13
CA THR A 135 -18.22 21.68 -6.67
C THR A 135 -19.44 20.78 -6.75
N ASP A 136 -19.26 19.46 -6.76
CA ASP A 136 -20.33 18.48 -6.86
C ASP A 136 -20.31 17.54 -5.65
N SER A 137 -21.14 17.88 -4.65
CA SER A 137 -21.28 17.10 -3.42
C SER A 137 -21.80 15.67 -3.63
N ALA A 138 -22.45 15.39 -4.77
CA ALA A 138 -22.91 14.03 -5.10
C ALA A 138 -21.76 13.14 -5.56
N LEU A 139 -20.64 13.73 -6.02
CA LEU A 139 -19.46 13.03 -6.55
C LEU A 139 -18.53 12.56 -5.41
N THR A 140 -19.12 11.79 -4.48
CA THR A 140 -18.42 11.15 -3.37
C THR A 140 -17.46 10.05 -3.87
N ILE A 141 -16.52 9.62 -3.02
CA ILE A 141 -15.63 8.48 -3.36
C ILE A 141 -16.45 7.24 -3.75
N ALA A 142 -17.52 6.95 -3.00
CA ALA A 142 -18.38 5.81 -3.26
C ALA A 142 -19.15 5.96 -4.59
N THR A 143 -19.62 7.17 -4.91
CA THR A 143 -20.28 7.47 -6.19
C THR A 143 -19.31 7.26 -7.36
N VAL A 144 -18.08 7.80 -7.25
CA VAL A 144 -17.04 7.66 -8.28
C VAL A 144 -16.70 6.20 -8.55
N GLU A 145 -16.57 5.40 -7.50
CA GLU A 145 -16.31 3.97 -7.63
C GLU A 145 -17.49 3.24 -8.27
N ARG A 146 -18.73 3.51 -7.82
CA ARG A 146 -19.91 2.80 -8.30
C ARG A 146 -20.27 3.13 -9.74
N GLU A 147 -20.25 4.41 -10.10
CA GLU A 147 -20.78 4.91 -11.38
C GLU A 147 -19.73 4.96 -12.48
N TYR A 148 -18.47 5.16 -12.11
CA TYR A 148 -17.37 5.27 -13.07
C TYR A 148 -16.37 4.12 -12.97
N SER A 149 -16.58 3.18 -12.05
CA SER A 149 -15.67 2.03 -11.82
C SER A 149 -14.22 2.47 -11.57
N LEU A 150 -14.03 3.63 -10.94
CA LEU A 150 -12.72 4.15 -10.56
C LEU A 150 -12.44 3.83 -9.09
N PRO A 151 -11.54 2.87 -8.77
CA PRO A 151 -11.29 2.48 -7.39
C PRO A 151 -10.79 3.66 -6.52
N PRO A 152 -11.16 3.74 -5.23
CA PRO A 152 -10.75 4.81 -4.33
C PRO A 152 -9.24 5.03 -4.28
N VAL A 153 -8.46 3.95 -4.35
CA VAL A 153 -7.00 4.02 -4.40
C VAL A 153 -6.50 4.71 -5.68
N ASN A 154 -7.11 4.45 -6.84
CA ASN A 154 -6.71 5.10 -8.09
C ASN A 154 -7.17 6.56 -8.11
N LEU A 155 -8.40 6.83 -7.66
CA LEU A 155 -8.91 8.19 -7.47
C LEU A 155 -7.94 9.04 -6.64
N SER A 156 -7.57 8.54 -5.44
CA SER A 156 -6.61 9.24 -4.57
C SER A 156 -5.27 9.48 -5.25
N ARG A 157 -4.74 8.52 -6.00
CA ARG A 157 -3.46 8.66 -6.68
C ARG A 157 -3.51 9.66 -7.84
N ILE A 158 -4.61 9.72 -8.58
CA ILE A 158 -4.84 10.71 -9.64
C ILE A 158 -4.96 12.10 -9.03
N GLU A 159 -5.73 12.26 -7.96
CA GLU A 159 -5.87 13.53 -7.23
C GLU A 159 -4.56 14.03 -6.61
N ASN A 160 -3.57 13.17 -6.42
CA ASN A 160 -2.22 13.53 -5.97
C ASN A 160 -1.19 13.52 -7.11
N ALA A 161 -1.65 13.39 -8.36
CA ALA A 161 -0.82 13.33 -9.55
C ALA A 161 0.35 12.33 -9.42
N GLN A 162 0.17 11.16 -8.78
CA GLN A 162 1.28 10.26 -8.44
C GLN A 162 2.06 9.72 -9.65
N LYS A 163 1.46 9.72 -10.84
CA LYS A 163 2.11 9.32 -12.08
C LYS A 163 1.46 10.00 -13.29
N PRO A 164 2.21 10.13 -14.41
CA PRO A 164 1.69 10.58 -15.70
C PRO A 164 0.43 9.85 -16.17
N PHE A 165 -0.37 10.53 -17.00
CA PHE A 165 -1.64 10.01 -17.50
C PHE A 165 -1.48 8.69 -18.27
N ALA A 166 -0.46 8.61 -19.13
CA ALA A 166 -0.16 7.43 -19.94
C ALA A 166 0.16 6.17 -19.11
N ARG A 167 0.55 6.31 -17.84
CA ARG A 167 0.85 5.16 -16.96
C ARG A 167 -0.39 4.54 -16.31
N TRP A 168 -1.58 5.12 -16.51
CA TRP A 168 -2.85 4.52 -16.07
C TRP A 168 -3.31 3.45 -17.05
N ASN A 169 -4.00 2.42 -16.55
CA ASN A 169 -4.57 1.40 -17.42
C ASN A 169 -5.79 1.95 -18.18
N ALA A 170 -6.17 1.29 -19.27
CA ALA A 170 -7.27 1.72 -20.13
C ALA A 170 -8.58 1.92 -19.36
N ALA A 171 -8.92 1.03 -18.42
CA ALA A 171 -10.12 1.15 -17.60
C ALA A 171 -10.14 2.46 -16.77
N THR A 172 -9.01 2.83 -16.18
CA THR A 172 -8.88 4.09 -15.41
C THR A 172 -8.97 5.30 -16.34
N GLN A 173 -8.37 5.25 -17.52
CA GLN A 173 -8.47 6.33 -18.51
C GLN A 173 -9.91 6.51 -18.99
N SER A 174 -10.61 5.42 -19.33
CA SER A 174 -12.02 5.45 -19.70
C SER A 174 -12.92 6.00 -18.60
N ALA A 175 -12.66 5.65 -17.33
CA ALA A 175 -13.37 6.21 -16.19
C ALA A 175 -13.18 7.74 -16.09
N LEU A 176 -11.96 8.23 -16.36
CA LEU A 176 -11.68 9.67 -16.39
C LEU A 176 -12.38 10.36 -17.57
N TYR A 177 -12.44 9.74 -18.75
CA TYR A 177 -13.21 10.29 -19.87
C TYR A 177 -14.69 10.45 -19.51
N ALA A 178 -15.30 9.39 -18.96
CA ALA A 178 -16.67 9.40 -18.51
C ALA A 178 -16.91 10.43 -17.40
N LEU A 179 -16.01 10.51 -16.42
CA LEU A 179 -16.06 11.53 -15.36
C LEU A 179 -16.06 12.93 -15.94
N PHE A 180 -15.25 13.22 -16.95
CA PHE A 180 -15.18 14.56 -17.53
C PHE A 180 -16.19 14.80 -18.66
N GLY A 181 -17.01 13.81 -19.02
CA GLY A 181 -18.01 13.94 -20.09
C GLY A 181 -17.39 14.02 -21.48
N VAL A 182 -16.23 13.39 -21.69
CA VAL A 182 -15.48 13.37 -22.95
C VAL A 182 -15.30 11.94 -23.44
N SER A 183 -14.92 11.77 -24.71
CA SER A 183 -14.74 10.45 -25.35
C SER A 183 -13.29 10.07 -25.64
N SER A 184 -12.33 10.97 -25.37
CA SER A 184 -10.92 10.77 -25.73
C SER A 184 -9.96 11.51 -24.81
N GLU A 185 -8.69 11.12 -24.86
CA GLU A 185 -7.60 11.81 -24.17
C GLU A 185 -7.47 13.27 -24.61
N ALA A 186 -7.57 13.53 -25.92
CA ALA A 186 -7.50 14.88 -26.46
C ALA A 186 -8.63 15.76 -25.89
N GLY A 187 -9.84 15.22 -25.79
CA GLY A 187 -10.97 15.90 -25.15
C GLY A 187 -10.73 16.17 -23.66
N LEU A 188 -10.18 15.19 -22.94
CA LEU A 188 -9.86 15.34 -21.52
C LEU A 188 -8.81 16.44 -21.30
N ARG A 189 -7.73 16.43 -22.07
CA ARG A 189 -6.67 17.45 -22.03
C ARG A 189 -7.24 18.84 -22.31
N HIS A 190 -8.08 18.98 -23.33
CA HIS A 190 -8.72 20.24 -23.68
C HIS A 190 -9.59 20.79 -22.52
N VAL A 191 -10.50 19.98 -21.97
CA VAL A 191 -11.38 20.40 -20.87
C VAL A 191 -10.60 20.81 -19.62
N VAL A 192 -9.53 20.08 -19.29
CA VAL A 192 -8.67 20.40 -18.15
C VAL A 192 -7.92 21.72 -18.37
N GLU A 193 -7.41 21.94 -19.58
CA GLU A 193 -6.69 23.17 -19.93
C GLU A 193 -7.63 24.39 -19.99
N GLU A 194 -8.85 24.25 -20.51
CA GLU A 194 -9.85 25.33 -20.48
C GLU A 194 -10.19 25.75 -19.05
N ARG A 195 -10.37 24.78 -18.15
CA ARG A 195 -10.62 25.08 -16.71
C ARG A 195 -9.44 25.76 -16.06
N HIS A 196 -8.22 25.38 -16.44
CA HIS A 196 -7.00 26.04 -15.96
C HIS A 196 -6.92 27.48 -16.47
N HIS A 197 -7.12 27.72 -17.77
CA HIS A 197 -7.13 29.07 -18.35
C HIS A 197 -8.23 29.97 -17.75
N ALA A 198 -9.36 29.39 -17.34
CA ALA A 198 -10.42 30.09 -16.63
C ALA A 198 -10.09 30.39 -15.14
N GLY A 199 -8.93 29.97 -14.63
CA GLY A 199 -8.51 30.14 -13.23
C GLY A 199 -9.25 29.23 -12.24
N ALA A 200 -10.09 28.30 -12.71
CA ALA A 200 -10.93 27.45 -11.86
C ALA A 200 -10.14 26.41 -11.06
N LEU A 201 -8.86 26.18 -11.42
CA LEU A 201 -8.00 25.16 -10.82
C LEU A 201 -6.96 25.72 -9.85
N ASP A 202 -6.76 27.05 -9.79
CA ASP A 202 -5.64 27.69 -9.08
C ASP A 202 -5.58 27.30 -7.60
N ALA A 203 -6.73 27.31 -6.92
CA ALA A 203 -6.83 26.92 -5.51
C ALA A 203 -6.51 25.43 -5.26
N PHE A 204 -6.65 24.58 -6.28
CA PHE A 204 -6.44 23.14 -6.17
C PHE A 204 -5.02 22.72 -6.58
N ILE A 205 -4.40 23.44 -7.53
CA ILE A 205 -3.02 23.17 -8.00
C ILE A 205 -2.03 23.21 -6.84
N ALA A 206 -2.12 24.23 -5.97
CA ALA A 206 -1.25 24.34 -4.79
C ALA A 206 -1.36 23.13 -3.84
N ASN A 207 -2.54 22.49 -3.78
CA ASN A 207 -2.75 21.31 -2.94
C ASN A 207 -2.22 20.01 -3.56
N VAL A 208 -1.90 20.01 -4.86
CA VAL A 208 -1.38 18.85 -5.59
C VAL A 208 0.14 18.94 -5.74
N SER A 209 0.65 20.14 -6.05
CA SER A 209 2.02 20.32 -6.52
C SER A 209 2.62 21.62 -5.97
N ASP A 210 2.98 21.59 -4.68
CA ASP A 210 3.75 22.64 -4.03
C ASP A 210 4.88 22.02 -3.18
N PRO A 211 6.15 22.21 -3.59
CA PRO A 211 7.30 21.72 -2.84
C PRO A 211 7.37 22.25 -1.41
N ALA A 212 6.99 23.51 -1.17
CA ALA A 212 7.05 24.12 0.16
C ALA A 212 5.96 23.53 1.06
N ALA A 213 4.74 23.37 0.54
CA ALA A 213 3.66 22.71 1.27
C ALA A 213 3.98 21.23 1.54
N ARG A 214 4.58 20.50 0.59
CA ARG A 214 5.06 19.12 0.83
C ARG A 214 6.09 19.11 1.95
N HIS A 215 7.11 19.96 1.88
CA HIS A 215 8.17 20.04 2.89
C HIS A 215 7.60 20.34 4.28
N ALA A 216 6.65 21.27 4.39
CA ALA A 216 5.95 21.56 5.63
C ALA A 216 5.14 20.37 6.17
N ARG A 217 4.41 19.65 5.32
CA ARG A 217 3.69 18.44 5.73
C ARG A 217 4.63 17.33 6.19
N SER A 218 5.71 17.08 5.45
CA SER A 218 6.72 16.08 5.81
C SER A 218 7.38 16.42 7.15
N ARG A 219 7.72 17.70 7.38
CA ARG A 219 8.26 18.19 8.66
C ARG A 219 7.30 17.88 9.80
N GLY A 220 6.03 18.24 9.65
CA GLY A 220 4.99 17.98 10.65
C GLY A 220 4.87 16.48 10.98
N ARG A 221 4.83 15.63 9.96
CA ARG A 221 4.73 14.16 10.15
C ARG A 221 5.96 13.56 10.81
N ILE A 222 7.16 14.03 10.45
CA ILE A 222 8.41 13.57 11.08
C ILE A 222 8.46 14.02 12.55
N ALA A 223 8.04 15.25 12.85
CA ALA A 223 7.98 15.75 14.23
C ALA A 223 6.94 15.01 15.08
N GLU A 224 5.74 14.77 14.55
CA GLU A 224 4.70 13.95 15.20
C GLU A 224 5.23 12.54 15.50
N LEU A 225 5.90 11.93 14.54
CA LEU A 225 6.48 10.60 14.68
C LEU A 225 7.62 10.58 15.69
N ALA A 226 8.54 11.55 15.65
CA ALA A 226 9.62 11.69 16.62
C ALA A 226 9.08 11.81 18.05
N ALA A 227 8.09 12.68 18.27
CA ALA A 227 7.43 12.81 19.58
C ALA A 227 6.76 11.49 20.02
N ALA A 228 6.12 10.77 19.10
CA ALA A 228 5.51 9.48 19.39
C ALA A 228 6.53 8.36 19.68
N LEU A 229 7.79 8.51 19.27
CA LEU A 229 8.88 7.57 19.56
C LEU A 229 9.50 7.83 20.94
N GLU A 230 9.61 9.10 21.35
CA GLU A 230 10.08 9.51 22.69
C GLU A 230 9.07 9.19 23.80
N ALA A 231 7.77 9.23 23.48
CA ALA A 231 6.75 8.81 24.42
C ALA A 231 6.97 7.33 24.81
N PRO A 232 6.88 6.98 26.11
CA PRO A 232 6.89 5.57 26.52
C PRO A 232 5.83 4.86 25.71
N ALA A 233 6.19 3.72 25.12
CA ALA A 233 5.34 3.02 24.16
C ALA A 233 3.96 2.81 24.79
N THR A 234 3.01 3.70 24.49
CA THR A 234 1.64 3.55 24.96
C THR A 234 1.21 2.22 24.40
N PRO A 235 0.79 1.25 25.23
CA PRO A 235 0.19 0.05 24.70
C PRO A 235 -0.96 0.52 23.80
N PRO A 236 -1.04 0.14 22.50
CA PRO A 236 -2.20 0.44 21.69
C PRO A 236 -3.47 0.26 22.48
N SER A 237 -4.23 1.36 22.51
CA SER A 237 -5.60 1.39 22.97
C SER A 237 -6.34 0.21 22.33
N PRO A 238 -7.19 -0.52 23.07
CA PRO A 238 -7.74 -1.79 22.62
C PRO A 238 -8.80 -1.57 21.53
N ALA A 239 -8.34 -1.27 20.32
CA ALA A 239 -8.97 -1.70 19.09
C ALA A 239 -8.15 -2.89 18.61
N GLN A 240 -8.58 -4.08 19.04
CA GLN A 240 -8.15 -5.41 18.60
C GLN A 240 -6.63 -5.63 18.52
N ARG A 241 -5.99 -5.64 19.70
CA ARG A 241 -4.75 -6.39 19.89
C ARG A 241 -5.11 -7.83 20.24
N ALA A 242 -4.76 -8.77 19.38
CA ALA A 242 -4.43 -10.11 19.85
C ALA A 242 -3.20 -9.96 20.77
N THR A 243 -3.36 -10.38 22.02
CA THR A 243 -2.30 -10.39 23.03
C THR A 243 -1.10 -11.22 22.56
N PRO A 244 0.15 -10.76 22.74
CA PRO A 244 1.33 -11.58 22.50
C PRO A 244 1.41 -12.64 23.60
N ALA A 245 1.25 -13.91 23.23
CA ALA A 245 1.51 -15.03 24.12
C ALA A 245 3.02 -15.19 24.33
N ALA A 246 3.40 -15.62 25.53
CA ALA A 246 4.77 -15.91 25.94
C ALA A 246 5.51 -16.79 24.91
N ILE A 247 6.84 -16.69 24.87
CA ILE A 247 7.74 -17.59 24.14
C ILE A 247 7.54 -19.00 24.72
N GLY A 248 6.54 -19.71 24.19
CA GLY A 248 6.12 -21.03 24.62
C GLY A 248 6.31 -22.00 23.48
N SER A 249 7.04 -23.09 23.75
CA SER A 249 7.11 -24.36 23.01
C SER A 249 6.67 -24.34 21.54
N VAL A 250 7.62 -24.59 20.63
CA VAL A 250 7.35 -24.89 19.21
C VAL A 250 6.22 -25.91 19.11
N ARG A 251 5.05 -25.46 18.63
CA ARG A 251 3.87 -26.31 18.48
C ARG A 251 3.84 -26.87 17.06
N LEU A 252 4.16 -28.15 16.92
CA LEU A 252 4.05 -28.84 15.64
C LEU A 252 2.60 -29.26 15.39
N ILE A 253 2.11 -28.98 14.19
CA ILE A 253 0.78 -29.40 13.71
C ILE A 253 0.93 -30.35 12.52
N GLY A 254 0.05 -31.34 12.45
CA GLY A 254 0.03 -32.29 11.36
C GLY A 254 -0.37 -31.65 10.04
N VAL A 255 0.27 -32.07 8.95
CA VAL A 255 -0.08 -31.66 7.59
C VAL A 255 -1.05 -32.67 7.00
N ARG A 256 -2.09 -32.16 6.36
CA ARG A 256 -3.03 -32.93 5.56
C ARG A 256 -2.82 -32.60 4.11
N GLY A 257 -3.09 -33.56 3.22
CA GLY A 257 -3.18 -33.26 1.81
C GLY A 257 -2.58 -34.31 0.90
N ALA A 258 -3.42 -34.73 -0.05
CA ALA A 258 -3.03 -35.30 -1.32
C ALA A 258 -3.84 -34.57 -2.40
N PRO A 259 -3.27 -34.28 -3.58
CA PRO A 259 -4.01 -33.57 -4.63
C PRO A 259 -5.17 -34.43 -5.13
N LEU A 260 -6.38 -33.87 -5.12
CA LEU A 260 -7.59 -34.45 -5.69
C LEU A 260 -7.96 -33.73 -7.02
N PRO A 261 -8.87 -34.29 -7.83
CA PRO A 261 -9.42 -33.61 -8.99
C PRO A 261 -10.02 -32.23 -8.64
N ASN A 262 -10.12 -31.35 -9.63
CA ASN A 262 -10.75 -30.02 -9.48
C ASN A 262 -10.16 -29.15 -8.35
N GLY A 263 -8.85 -29.27 -8.12
CA GLY A 263 -8.14 -28.41 -7.17
C GLY A 263 -8.51 -28.62 -5.70
N LEU A 264 -8.99 -29.81 -5.35
CA LEU A 264 -9.23 -30.19 -3.96
C LEU A 264 -7.98 -30.77 -3.30
N ILE A 265 -7.89 -30.62 -1.99
CA ILE A 265 -6.83 -31.17 -1.14
C ILE A 265 -7.48 -32.20 -0.22
N ALA A 266 -7.09 -33.47 -0.32
CA ALA A 266 -7.66 -34.52 0.50
C ALA A 266 -7.47 -34.23 2.01
N ASP A 267 -8.48 -34.55 2.81
CA ASP A 267 -8.41 -34.44 4.27
C ASP A 267 -7.68 -35.61 4.95
N THR A 268 -6.65 -36.13 4.29
CA THR A 268 -5.86 -37.26 4.79
C THR A 268 -4.60 -36.73 5.44
N LEU A 269 -4.35 -37.13 6.68
CA LEU A 269 -3.12 -36.79 7.39
C LEU A 269 -1.91 -37.43 6.72
N THR A 270 -0.85 -36.66 6.51
CA THR A 270 0.43 -37.15 6.00
C THR A 270 1.40 -37.43 7.16
N SER A 271 2.59 -37.92 6.86
CA SER A 271 3.68 -38.04 7.84
C SER A 271 4.40 -36.70 8.11
N GLU A 272 4.04 -35.62 7.41
CA GLU A 272 4.66 -34.30 7.58
C GLU A 272 4.05 -33.54 8.76
N THR A 273 4.90 -32.78 9.44
CA THR A 273 4.49 -31.82 10.48
C THR A 273 5.11 -30.46 10.18
N VAL A 274 4.40 -29.38 10.51
CA VAL A 274 4.92 -28.01 10.38
C VAL A 274 4.76 -27.26 11.69
N GLU A 275 5.61 -26.27 11.91
CA GLU A 275 5.47 -25.36 13.05
C GLU A 275 4.25 -24.47 12.87
N ALA A 276 3.35 -24.50 13.85
CA ALA A 276 2.21 -23.61 13.90
C ALA A 276 2.69 -22.20 14.29
N PRO A 277 2.31 -21.14 13.54
CA PRO A 277 2.61 -19.79 13.93
C PRO A 277 1.92 -19.49 15.26
N HIS A 278 2.51 -18.60 16.06
CA HIS A 278 1.97 -18.23 17.37
C HIS A 278 0.52 -17.71 17.31
N VAL A 279 0.08 -17.20 16.16
CA VAL A 279 -1.30 -16.74 15.94
C VAL A 279 -2.31 -17.88 15.72
N ALA A 280 -1.86 -19.08 15.36
CA ALA A 280 -2.76 -20.19 15.06
C ALA A 280 -3.47 -20.70 16.33
N GLY A 281 -4.78 -20.95 16.21
CA GLY A 281 -5.62 -21.53 17.26
C GLY A 281 -5.30 -22.99 17.57
N PRO A 282 -5.85 -23.54 18.67
CA PRO A 282 -5.65 -24.93 19.07
C PRO A 282 -6.04 -25.94 17.99
N ARG A 283 -7.01 -25.63 17.12
CA ARG A 283 -7.51 -26.53 16.07
C ARG A 283 -6.82 -26.38 14.71
N ALA A 284 -5.78 -25.55 14.62
CA ALA A 284 -5.07 -25.33 13.36
C ALA A 284 -4.35 -26.58 12.83
N PHE A 285 -4.27 -26.71 11.50
CA PHE A 285 -3.61 -27.81 10.82
C PHE A 285 -2.94 -27.32 9.52
N GLY A 286 -1.95 -28.08 9.04
CA GLY A 286 -1.32 -27.81 7.75
C GLY A 286 -2.13 -28.39 6.59
N LEU A 287 -2.15 -27.71 5.46
CA LEU A 287 -2.66 -28.19 4.18
C LEU A 287 -1.57 -28.13 3.12
N LYS A 288 -1.22 -29.28 2.55
CA LYS A 288 -0.32 -29.37 1.41
C LYS A 288 -1.07 -28.98 0.15
N VAL A 289 -0.63 -27.90 -0.49
CA VAL A 289 -1.33 -27.30 -1.65
C VAL A 289 -1.38 -28.28 -2.83
N GLY A 290 -0.26 -28.94 -3.13
CA GLY A 290 -0.15 -30.05 -4.10
C GLY A 290 -0.32 -29.67 -5.57
N ARG A 291 -1.20 -28.72 -5.91
CA ARG A 291 -1.44 -28.15 -7.24
C ARG A 291 -1.82 -26.68 -7.13
N ALA A 292 -1.55 -25.88 -8.17
CA ALA A 292 -1.85 -24.45 -8.21
C ALA A 292 -3.37 -24.19 -8.40
N THR A 293 -4.12 -24.20 -7.29
CA THR A 293 -5.59 -24.02 -7.27
C THR A 293 -6.01 -22.55 -7.39
N LEU A 294 -5.13 -21.63 -6.99
CA LEU A 294 -5.29 -20.17 -7.05
C LEU A 294 -4.46 -19.52 -8.19
N GLY A 295 -4.10 -20.29 -9.22
CA GLY A 295 -3.18 -19.83 -10.26
C GLY A 295 -1.76 -19.56 -9.72
N GLY A 296 -1.06 -18.56 -10.26
CA GLY A 296 0.32 -18.21 -9.86
C GLY A 296 0.49 -17.58 -8.47
N GLY A 297 -0.59 -17.45 -7.70
CA GLY A 297 -0.59 -16.79 -6.38
C GLY A 297 -0.05 -17.65 -5.24
N LEU A 298 0.01 -18.98 -5.39
CA LEU A 298 0.48 -19.91 -4.36
C LEU A 298 1.19 -21.13 -5.00
N PRO A 299 2.50 -21.35 -4.76
CA PRO A 299 3.23 -22.51 -5.28
C PRO A 299 2.64 -23.86 -4.84
N SER A 300 2.68 -24.86 -5.72
CA SER A 300 2.18 -26.21 -5.42
C SER A 300 2.90 -26.92 -4.28
N GLN A 301 4.18 -26.63 -4.04
CA GLN A 301 4.92 -27.20 -2.91
C GLN A 301 4.59 -26.57 -1.55
N ALA A 302 3.83 -25.45 -1.53
CA ALA A 302 3.55 -24.73 -0.30
C ALA A 302 2.69 -25.59 0.66
N THR A 303 2.95 -25.41 1.95
CA THR A 303 2.07 -25.87 3.03
C THR A 303 1.44 -24.66 3.68
N VAL A 304 0.12 -24.53 3.58
CA VAL A 304 -0.61 -23.44 4.24
C VAL A 304 -1.13 -23.89 5.59
N ILE A 305 -1.28 -22.97 6.53
CA ILE A 305 -1.81 -23.26 7.86
C ILE A 305 -3.22 -22.73 7.94
N ALA A 306 -4.17 -23.66 7.98
CA ALA A 306 -5.60 -23.39 8.12
C ALA A 306 -5.98 -23.41 9.60
N ASP A 307 -6.72 -22.39 10.02
CA ASP A 307 -7.15 -22.20 11.40
C ASP A 307 -8.69 -22.09 11.47
N PRO A 308 -9.40 -23.15 11.88
CA PRO A 308 -10.85 -23.14 12.06
C PRO A 308 -11.32 -22.23 13.21
N ASP A 309 -10.41 -21.84 14.12
CA ASP A 309 -10.75 -20.95 15.23
C ASP A 309 -10.77 -19.47 14.80
N ARG A 310 -10.50 -19.20 13.52
CA ARG A 310 -10.49 -17.87 12.91
C ARG A 310 -11.35 -17.83 11.65
N LEU A 311 -12.10 -16.74 11.52
CA LEU A 311 -12.87 -16.47 10.31
C LEU A 311 -11.99 -15.86 9.22
N PRO A 312 -12.22 -16.21 7.94
CA PRO A 312 -11.55 -15.56 6.81
C PRO A 312 -11.83 -14.05 6.76
N VAL A 313 -10.93 -13.30 6.13
CA VAL A 313 -11.05 -11.84 5.98
C VAL A 313 -10.77 -11.41 4.53
N PRO A 314 -11.40 -10.33 4.03
CA PRO A 314 -11.11 -9.78 2.72
C PRO A 314 -9.63 -9.45 2.51
N GLY A 315 -9.10 -9.82 1.35
CA GLY A 315 -7.67 -9.72 1.03
C GLY A 315 -6.81 -10.87 1.58
N GLY A 316 -7.41 -11.81 2.31
CA GLY A 316 -6.77 -13.03 2.82
C GLY A 316 -7.08 -14.27 1.97
N LEU A 317 -6.76 -15.44 2.53
CA LEU A 317 -7.09 -16.74 1.95
C LEU A 317 -7.98 -17.53 2.92
N ALA A 318 -8.84 -18.38 2.38
CA ALA A 318 -9.68 -19.31 3.14
C ALA A 318 -9.46 -20.75 2.68
N ALA A 319 -9.64 -21.69 3.59
CA ALA A 319 -9.91 -23.08 3.27
C ALA A 319 -11.39 -23.37 3.52
N LEU A 320 -12.10 -23.78 2.47
CA LEU A 320 -13.48 -24.25 2.53
C LEU A 320 -13.49 -25.78 2.54
N ARG A 321 -14.23 -26.37 3.47
CA ARG A 321 -14.44 -27.82 3.52
C ARG A 321 -15.55 -28.22 2.56
N GLU A 322 -15.20 -29.08 1.61
CA GLU A 322 -16.14 -29.79 0.73
C GLU A 322 -16.23 -31.27 1.14
N GLU A 323 -17.16 -32.01 0.52
CA GLU A 323 -17.45 -33.41 0.85
C GLU A 323 -16.20 -34.31 0.88
N THR A 324 -15.27 -34.10 -0.06
CA THR A 324 -14.11 -34.98 -0.27
C THR A 324 -12.77 -34.36 0.13
N GLY A 325 -12.73 -33.08 0.51
CA GLY A 325 -11.48 -32.39 0.83
C GLY A 325 -11.63 -30.89 1.06
N TRP A 326 -10.50 -30.20 1.06
CA TRP A 326 -10.39 -28.76 1.28
C TRP A 326 -10.14 -28.03 -0.04
N ARG A 327 -10.82 -26.91 -0.22
CA ARG A 327 -10.59 -25.96 -1.31
C ARG A 327 -9.95 -24.70 -0.77
N LEU A 328 -8.89 -24.24 -1.44
CA LEU A 328 -8.30 -22.93 -1.14
C LEU A 328 -8.96 -21.85 -1.99
N LEU A 329 -9.31 -20.73 -1.35
CA LEU A 329 -10.01 -19.60 -1.94
C LEU A 329 -9.26 -18.30 -1.62
N SER A 330 -9.15 -17.42 -2.60
CA SER A 330 -8.79 -16.01 -2.37
C SER A 330 -10.03 -15.27 -1.88
N VAL A 331 -9.95 -14.60 -0.75
CA VAL A 331 -11.10 -13.93 -0.13
C VAL A 331 -11.16 -12.49 -0.60
N GLY A 332 -12.22 -12.12 -1.29
CA GLY A 332 -12.60 -10.75 -1.54
C GLY A 332 -13.86 -10.39 -0.76
N SER A 333 -14.32 -9.17 -0.97
CA SER A 333 -15.64 -8.73 -0.55
C SER A 333 -16.35 -8.10 -1.75
N ASP A 334 -17.63 -8.39 -1.91
CA ASP A 334 -18.45 -7.69 -2.88
C ASP A 334 -18.78 -6.26 -2.41
N ARG A 335 -19.51 -5.50 -3.23
CA ARG A 335 -19.88 -4.11 -2.95
C ARG A 335 -20.84 -3.95 -1.76
N ALA A 336 -21.53 -5.01 -1.36
CA ALA A 336 -22.41 -5.06 -0.19
C ALA A 336 -21.66 -5.49 1.08
N GLY A 337 -20.35 -5.74 0.98
CA GLY A 337 -19.52 -6.23 2.07
C GLY A 337 -19.61 -7.73 2.29
N ARG A 338 -20.29 -8.48 1.40
CA ARG A 338 -20.38 -9.93 1.52
C ARG A 338 -19.07 -10.57 1.17
N MET A 339 -18.64 -11.56 1.95
CA MET A 339 -17.38 -12.25 1.67
C MET A 339 -17.53 -13.22 0.50
N ILE A 340 -16.63 -13.11 -0.46
CA ILE A 340 -16.62 -13.94 -1.66
C ILE A 340 -15.27 -14.65 -1.75
N GLY A 341 -15.30 -15.97 -1.98
CA GLY A 341 -14.13 -16.80 -2.21
C GLY A 341 -13.95 -17.09 -3.69
N TYR A 342 -12.76 -16.82 -4.23
CA TYR A 342 -12.40 -17.07 -5.62
C TYR A 342 -11.40 -18.22 -5.73
N SER A 343 -11.63 -19.15 -6.65
CA SER A 343 -10.63 -20.14 -7.09
C SER A 343 -10.46 -20.05 -8.60
N VAL A 344 -9.25 -20.38 -9.08
CA VAL A 344 -8.87 -20.29 -10.49
C VAL A 344 -8.93 -21.65 -11.18
N ASN A 345 -8.71 -22.74 -10.43
CA ASN A 345 -8.70 -24.10 -10.95
C ASN A 345 -9.52 -25.04 -10.05
N PRO A 346 -10.82 -25.26 -10.34
CA PRO A 346 -11.61 -24.61 -11.41
C PRO A 346 -11.90 -23.14 -11.10
N ASP A 347 -12.28 -22.40 -12.13
CA ASP A 347 -12.76 -21.02 -12.01
C ASP A 347 -14.12 -21.03 -11.32
N LEU A 348 -14.18 -20.46 -10.11
CA LEU A 348 -15.37 -20.48 -9.28
C LEU A 348 -15.41 -19.30 -8.31
N GLU A 349 -16.63 -18.88 -8.01
CA GLU A 349 -16.97 -17.85 -7.05
C GLU A 349 -17.93 -18.45 -6.02
N VAL A 350 -17.60 -18.33 -4.73
CA VAL A 350 -18.39 -18.87 -3.61
C VAL A 350 -18.73 -17.74 -2.65
N ALA A 351 -20.01 -17.54 -2.36
CA ALA A 351 -20.44 -16.67 -1.28
C ALA A 351 -20.10 -17.31 0.07
N LEU A 352 -19.05 -16.81 0.73
CA LEU A 352 -18.57 -17.36 1.99
C LEU A 352 -19.54 -17.07 3.14
N ASP A 353 -20.31 -15.99 3.05
CA ASP A 353 -21.34 -15.64 4.05
C ASP A 353 -22.50 -16.64 4.07
N ASP A 354 -22.73 -17.35 2.95
CA ASP A 354 -23.77 -18.37 2.83
C ASP A 354 -23.27 -19.77 3.25
N CYS A 355 -21.97 -19.91 3.53
CA CYS A 355 -21.37 -21.17 3.98
C CYS A 355 -21.51 -21.32 5.50
N ASP A 356 -21.64 -22.56 5.98
CA ASP A 356 -21.55 -22.85 7.41
C ASP A 356 -20.13 -22.45 7.92
N PRO A 357 -20.02 -21.53 8.90
CA PRO A 357 -18.72 -21.13 9.45
C PRO A 357 -17.89 -22.30 9.98
N ALA A 358 -18.52 -23.42 10.39
CA ALA A 358 -17.81 -24.62 10.83
C ALA A 358 -17.03 -25.33 9.70
N LEU A 359 -17.37 -25.05 8.44
CA LEU A 359 -16.72 -25.57 7.24
C LEU A 359 -15.64 -24.61 6.71
N LEU A 360 -15.45 -23.46 7.34
CA LEU A 360 -14.48 -22.44 6.93
C LEU A 360 -13.31 -22.40 7.90
N ALA A 361 -12.11 -22.21 7.35
CA ALA A 361 -10.91 -21.91 8.13
C ALA A 361 -10.14 -20.78 7.45
N ALA A 362 -9.68 -19.81 8.25
CA ALA A 362 -8.77 -18.78 7.75
C ALA A 362 -7.38 -19.38 7.49
N ILE A 363 -6.73 -18.97 6.40
CA ILE A 363 -5.31 -19.28 6.22
C ILE A 363 -4.49 -18.21 6.93
N VAL A 364 -3.74 -18.61 7.95
CA VAL A 364 -2.98 -17.69 8.82
C VAL A 364 -1.50 -17.62 8.48
N SER A 365 -0.99 -18.57 7.70
CA SER A 365 0.40 -18.60 7.24
C SER A 365 0.54 -19.51 6.01
N ALA A 366 1.59 -19.27 5.23
CA ALA A 366 2.02 -20.13 4.13
C ALA A 366 3.51 -20.39 4.28
N ILE A 367 3.90 -21.66 4.26
CA ILE A 367 5.28 -22.12 4.37
C ILE A 367 5.71 -22.63 3.00
N PHE A 368 6.83 -22.10 2.52
CA PHE A 368 7.46 -22.49 1.26
C PHE A 368 8.79 -23.14 1.62
N VAL A 369 8.81 -24.48 1.67
CA VAL A 369 10.02 -25.27 1.91
C VAL A 369 10.53 -25.82 0.59
#